data_AF-U1PP00-F1
#
_entry.id   AF-U1PP00-F1
#
_cell.length_a   1.000
_cell.length_b   1.000
_cell.length_c   1.000
_cell.angle_alpha   90.00
_cell.angle_beta   90.00
_cell.angle_gamma   90.00
#
_symmetry.space_group_name_H-M   'P 1'
#
loop_
_entity.id
_entity.type
_entity.pdbx_description
1 polymer ?
#
loop_
_entity_poly.entity_id
_entity_poly.type
_entity_poly.pdbx_seq_one_letter_code
_entity_poly.pdbx_strand_id
1 'polypeptide(L)'
;EPLTDPPINAASAPNDSPAVGWQEAGVQVRAHGRPVPAKVRVDEASGLLNAELNTPLRGVAAGQSLVVYGGADGDQVLAQATVTSARASGRAVA
;
A
#
# COMPACT_ATOMS: atom_id res chain seq x y z
N GLU A 1 11.53 32.25 42.79
CA GLU A 1 11.66 31.63 41.46
C GLU A 1 11.69 30.11 41.65
N PRO A 2 10.79 29.33 41.04
CA PRO A 2 11.03 27.90 40.89
C PRO A 2 11.44 27.56 39.45
N LEU A 3 12.66 27.03 39.34
CA LEU A 3 13.13 26.17 38.25
C LEU A 3 12.15 24.99 38.10
N THR A 4 11.64 24.78 36.90
CA THR A 4 11.30 23.45 36.40
C THR A 4 11.35 23.51 34.88
N ASP A 5 12.38 22.87 34.37
CA ASP A 5 12.65 22.59 32.97
C ASP A 5 11.58 21.58 32.51
N PRO A 6 10.87 21.80 31.39
CA PRO A 6 10.02 20.75 30.84
C PRO A 6 10.90 19.60 30.31
N PRO A 7 10.48 18.33 30.45
CA PRO A 7 11.24 17.21 29.93
C PRO A 7 11.28 17.28 28.40
N ILE A 8 12.50 17.44 27.86
CA ILE A 8 12.85 17.15 26.48
C ILE A 8 12.73 15.64 26.23
N ASN A 9 11.52 15.15 25.97
CA ASN A 9 11.33 13.81 25.43
C ASN A 9 10.21 13.81 24.40
N ALA A 10 10.45 14.51 23.29
CA ALA A 10 9.96 14.07 22.00
C ALA A 10 11.17 13.51 21.25
N ALA A 11 11.53 12.26 21.56
CA ALA A 11 12.24 11.45 20.58
C ALA A 11 11.28 11.37 19.39
N SER A 12 11.53 12.21 18.39
CA SER A 12 10.83 12.16 17.12
C SER A 12 11.00 10.75 16.56
N ALA A 13 9.99 9.91 16.80
CA ALA A 13 9.85 8.64 16.11
C ALA A 13 9.89 8.96 14.60
N PRO A 14 10.62 8.18 13.79
CA PRO A 14 10.69 8.43 12.36
C PRO A 14 9.29 8.25 11.76
N ASN A 15 8.59 9.36 11.47
CA ASN A 15 7.31 9.43 10.76
C ASN A 15 6.38 8.24 11.01
N ASP A 16 5.75 8.18 12.18
CA ASP A 16 4.50 7.41 12.36
C ASP A 16 3.35 8.19 11.70
N SER A 17 3.47 8.45 10.40
CA SER A 17 2.29 8.75 9.60
C SER A 17 1.45 7.48 9.68
N PRO A 18 0.17 7.53 10.10
CA PRO A 18 -0.66 6.33 10.10
C PRO A 18 -0.62 5.78 8.68
N ALA A 19 -0.10 4.57 8.50
CA ALA A 19 -0.09 3.94 7.19
C ALA A 19 -1.55 3.73 6.78
N VAL A 20 -2.10 4.68 6.04
CA VAL A 20 -3.46 4.63 5.51
C VAL A 20 -3.49 3.53 4.44
N GLY A 21 -4.49 2.68 4.49
CA GLY A 21 -4.59 1.56 3.56
C GLY A 21 -5.45 0.41 4.08
N TRP A 22 -5.39 -0.70 3.36
CA TRP A 22 -6.22 -1.88 3.58
C TRP A 22 -5.35 -3.12 3.72
N GLN A 23 -5.45 -3.80 4.87
CA GLN A 23 -4.72 -5.06 5.12
C GLN A 23 -5.31 -6.24 4.35
N GLU A 24 -6.60 -6.17 4.02
CA GLU A 24 -7.33 -7.20 3.30
C GLU A 24 -8.11 -6.51 2.18
N ALA A 25 -7.54 -6.53 0.96
CA ALA A 25 -8.15 -5.94 -0.22
C ALA A 25 -7.97 -6.86 -1.44
N GLY A 26 -8.88 -6.75 -2.41
CA GLY A 26 -8.70 -7.31 -3.73
C GLY A 26 -8.03 -6.29 -4.65
N VAL A 27 -6.94 -6.65 -5.32
CA VAL A 27 -6.28 -5.79 -6.31
C VAL A 27 -6.39 -6.41 -7.69
N GLN A 28 -6.89 -5.65 -8.64
CA GLN A 28 -7.02 -6.07 -10.03
C GLN A 28 -6.20 -5.17 -10.93
N VAL A 29 -5.25 -5.76 -11.65
CA VAL A 29 -4.67 -5.09 -12.83
C VAL A 29 -5.54 -5.46 -14.02
N ARG A 30 -6.17 -4.48 -14.67
CA ARG A 30 -7.25 -4.74 -15.66
C ARG A 30 -6.88 -5.70 -16.78
N ALA A 31 -5.61 -5.70 -17.21
CA ALA A 31 -5.11 -6.61 -18.24
C ALA A 31 -4.99 -8.09 -17.79
N HIS A 32 -5.15 -8.38 -16.49
CA HIS A 32 -4.86 -9.68 -15.88
C HIS A 32 -6.10 -10.43 -15.39
N GLY A 33 -7.30 -9.89 -15.61
CA GLY A 33 -8.55 -10.59 -15.27
C GLY A 33 -8.98 -10.35 -13.84
N ARG A 34 -9.03 -11.38 -12.99
CA ARG A 34 -9.70 -11.32 -11.67
C ARG A 34 -8.90 -10.53 -10.61
N PRO A 35 -9.57 -9.92 -9.61
CA PRO A 35 -8.88 -9.37 -8.44
C PRO A 35 -8.11 -10.45 -7.68
N VAL A 36 -6.91 -10.11 -7.19
CA VAL A 36 -6.09 -10.97 -6.33
C VAL A 36 -6.02 -10.39 -4.91
N PRO A 37 -5.99 -11.22 -3.85
CA PRO A 37 -5.80 -10.72 -2.50
C PRO A 37 -4.47 -9.98 -2.36
N ALA A 38 -4.50 -8.84 -1.69
CA ALA A 38 -3.35 -7.98 -1.49
C ALA A 38 -3.48 -7.13 -0.22
N LYS A 39 -2.32 -6.68 0.26
CA LYS A 39 -2.21 -5.58 1.23
C LYS A 39 -1.95 -4.30 0.46
N VAL A 40 -2.73 -3.27 0.73
CA VAL A 40 -2.58 -1.96 0.10
C VAL A 40 -2.18 -0.93 1.13
N ARG A 41 -1.12 -0.20 0.86
CA ARG A 41 -0.69 0.97 1.63
C ARG A 41 -0.71 2.20 0.73
N VAL A 42 -1.17 3.31 1.27
CA VAL A 42 -1.18 4.61 0.63
C VAL A 42 -0.21 5.50 1.39
N ASP A 43 0.71 6.10 0.67
CA ASP A 43 1.59 7.14 1.17
C ASP A 43 1.06 8.48 0.66
N GLU A 44 0.31 9.19 1.49
CA GLU A 44 -0.34 10.44 1.09
C GLU A 44 0.67 11.55 0.79
N ALA A 45 1.84 11.52 1.43
CA ALA A 45 2.89 12.51 1.22
C ALA A 45 3.47 12.44 -0.21
N SER A 46 3.68 11.24 -0.75
CA SER A 46 4.13 11.04 -2.13
C SER A 46 2.99 10.84 -3.13
N GLY A 47 1.76 10.66 -2.66
CA GLY A 47 0.60 10.34 -3.50
C GLY A 47 0.71 8.94 -4.15
N LEU A 48 1.45 8.02 -3.53
CA LEU A 48 1.69 6.69 -4.07
C LEU A 48 0.86 5.63 -3.35
N LEU A 49 0.38 4.66 -4.13
CA LEU A 49 -0.29 3.45 -3.64
C LEU A 49 0.61 2.25 -3.88
N ASN A 50 0.97 1.55 -2.82
CA ASN A 50 1.77 0.33 -2.87
C ASN A 50 0.89 -0.88 -2.55
N ALA A 51 0.67 -1.73 -3.55
CA ALA A 51 -0.06 -2.98 -3.42
C ALA A 51 0.91 -4.18 -3.36
N GLU A 52 0.91 -4.88 -2.23
CA GLU A 52 1.64 -6.12 -2.04
C GLU A 52 0.69 -7.29 -2.30
N LEU A 53 0.85 -7.92 -3.47
CA LEU A 53 -0.02 -9.01 -3.90
C LEU A 53 0.37 -10.32 -3.20
N ASN A 54 -0.61 -11.05 -2.68
CA ASN A 54 -0.37 -12.36 -2.07
C ASN A 54 -0.01 -13.41 -3.13
N THR A 55 -0.55 -13.26 -4.35
CA THR A 55 -0.21 -14.10 -5.51
C THR A 55 0.48 -13.24 -6.57
N PRO A 56 1.68 -13.63 -7.07
CA PRO A 56 2.40 -12.82 -8.04
C PRO A 56 1.66 -12.78 -9.38
N LEU A 57 1.53 -11.58 -9.93
CA LEU A 57 1.07 -11.36 -11.31
C LEU A 57 2.27 -11.25 -12.25
N ARG A 58 2.18 -11.90 -13.41
CA ARG A 58 3.22 -11.90 -14.45
C ARG A 58 2.86 -10.89 -15.53
N GLY A 59 3.84 -10.14 -16.05
CA GLY A 59 3.56 -9.17 -17.12
C GLY A 59 2.83 -7.91 -16.65
N VAL A 60 3.04 -7.52 -15.38
CA VAL A 60 2.62 -6.21 -14.90
C VAL A 60 3.65 -5.18 -15.33
N ALA A 61 3.20 -4.14 -16.03
CA ALA A 61 4.01 -3.09 -16.61
C ALA A 61 3.44 -1.71 -16.26
N ALA A 62 4.29 -0.69 -16.32
CA ALA A 62 3.86 0.69 -16.13
C ALA A 62 2.79 1.09 -17.17
N GLY A 63 1.88 1.97 -16.77
CA GLY A 63 0.76 2.45 -17.61
C GLY A 63 -0.50 1.58 -17.57
N GLN A 64 -0.45 0.40 -16.92
CA GLN A 64 -1.65 -0.41 -16.71
C GLN A 64 -2.53 0.17 -15.58
N SER A 65 -3.85 0.07 -15.72
CA SER A 65 -4.78 0.46 -14.65
C SER A 65 -4.87 -0.62 -13.58
N LEU A 66 -4.82 -0.18 -12.32
CA LEU A 66 -5.00 -0.96 -11.11
C LEU A 66 -6.24 -0.47 -10.37
N VAL A 67 -7.06 -1.41 -9.89
CA VAL A 67 -8.25 -1.14 -9.09
C VAL A 67 -8.12 -1.89 -7.76
N VAL A 68 -8.47 -1.23 -6.67
CA VAL A 68 -8.51 -1.80 -5.32
C VAL A 68 -9.97 -1.98 -4.92
N TYR A 69 -10.28 -3.16 -4.43
CA TYR A 69 -11.59 -3.62 -4.01
C TYR A 69 -11.60 -3.98 -2.53
N GLY A 70 -12.73 -3.77 -1.88
CA GLY A 70 -12.99 -4.22 -0.51
C GLY A 70 -14.45 -4.01 -0.12
N GLY A 71 -14.69 -3.63 1.13
CA GLY A 71 -16.04 -3.63 1.70
C GLY A 71 -16.45 -5.02 2.19
N ALA A 72 -17.69 -5.18 2.67
CA ALA A 72 -18.17 -6.42 3.29
C ALA A 72 -18.12 -7.62 2.34
N ASP A 73 -18.48 -7.41 1.06
CA ASP A 73 -18.52 -8.45 0.03
C ASP A 73 -17.28 -8.46 -0.89
N GLY A 74 -16.37 -7.50 -0.72
CA GLY A 74 -15.13 -7.42 -1.52
C GLY A 74 -15.30 -6.92 -2.96
N ASP A 75 -16.46 -6.38 -3.33
CA ASP A 75 -16.74 -5.85 -4.69
C ASP A 75 -16.76 -4.32 -4.76
N GLN A 76 -16.68 -3.62 -3.62
CA GLN A 76 -16.68 -2.17 -3.59
C GLN A 76 -15.32 -1.63 -4.06
N VAL A 77 -15.32 -0.74 -5.04
CA VAL A 77 -14.12 -0.01 -5.45
C VAL A 77 -13.73 0.99 -4.36
N LEU A 78 -12.53 0.81 -3.79
CA LEU A 78 -11.98 1.66 -2.75
C LEU A 78 -11.00 2.69 -3.31
N ALA A 79 -10.22 2.30 -4.32
CA ALA A 79 -9.24 3.16 -4.98
C ALA A 79 -8.96 2.70 -6.42
N GLN A 80 -8.45 3.62 -7.23
CA GLN A 80 -7.89 3.34 -8.54
C GLN A 80 -6.54 4.04 -8.71
N ALA A 81 -5.63 3.40 -9.41
CA ALA A 81 -4.30 3.93 -9.67
C ALA A 81 -3.79 3.48 -11.04
N THR A 82 -2.78 4.18 -11.53
CA THR A 82 -1.98 3.71 -12.68
C THR A 82 -0.71 3.07 -12.14
N VAL A 83 -0.38 1.88 -12.62
CA VAL A 83 0.88 1.21 -12.28
C VAL A 83 2.03 2.07 -12.79
N THR A 84 2.90 2.50 -11.89
CA THR A 84 4.13 3.25 -12.23
C THR A 84 5.36 2.35 -12.23
N SER A 85 5.36 1.32 -11.40
CA SER A 85 6.40 0.29 -11.33
C SER A 85 5.83 -1.00 -10.75
N ALA A 86 6.42 -2.14 -11.13
CA ALA A 86 6.12 -3.45 -10.57
C ALA A 86 7.43 -4.19 -10.30
N ARG A 87 7.58 -4.70 -9.08
CA ARG A 87 8.73 -5.51 -8.67
C ARG A 87 8.27 -6.89 -8.23
N ALA A 88 8.94 -7.92 -8.70
CA ALA A 88 8.81 -9.24 -8.10
C ALA A 88 9.65 -9.26 -6.83
N SER A 89 9.04 -9.58 -5.68
CA SER A 89 9.82 -9.97 -4.50
C SER A 89 10.45 -11.33 -4.80
N GLY A 90 11.69 -11.33 -5.26
CA GLY A 90 12.46 -12.54 -5.45
C GLY A 90 12.64 -13.23 -4.10
N ARG A 91 12.27 -14.52 -4.00
CA ARG A 91 12.74 -15.36 -2.91
C ARG A 91 14.25 -15.50 -3.10
N ALA A 92 15.05 -14.93 -2.19
CA ALA A 92 16.46 -15.28 -2.11
C ALA A 92 16.55 -16.79 -1.84
N VAL A 93 17.09 -17.54 -2.80
CA VAL A 93 17.47 -18.94 -2.59
C VAL A 93 18.87 -18.91 -1.96
N ALA A 94 19.00 -19.48 -0.77
CA ALA A 94 20.26 -19.72 -0.08
C ALA A 94 20.82 -21.08 -0.46
#